data_AF-B0Y8N6-F1
#
_entry.id   AF-B0Y8N6-F1
#
_cell.length_a   1.000
_cell.length_b   1.000
_cell.length_c   1.000
_cell.angle_alpha   90.00
_cell.angle_beta   90.00
_cell.angle_gamma   90.00
#
_symmetry.space_group_name_H-M   'P 1'
#
loop_
_entity.id
_entity.type
_entity.pdbx_description
1 polymer ?
#
loop_
_entity_poly.entity_id
_entity_poly.type
_entity_poly.pdbx_seq_one_letter_code
_entity_poly.pdbx_strand_id
1 'polypeptide(L)'
;MPKAYFDHDPITLQEGSHIGAVVGDKTIEPDGMEMVTGEVDRVIIRKSSDSTLELKCTQDVRFMPGEQVILQQLDPVSYAAIGMKSGKEVEFKE
;
A
#
# COMPACT_ATOMS: atom_id res chain seq x y z
N MET A 1 -0.59 8.71 14.60
CA MET A 1 0.35 8.19 13.59
C MET A 1 -0.12 8.68 12.23
N PRO A 2 0.80 9.00 11.30
CA PRO A 2 0.43 9.42 9.94
C PRO A 2 -0.41 8.35 9.23
N LYS A 3 -1.27 8.78 8.31
CA LYS A 3 -2.29 7.92 7.68
C LYS A 3 -2.45 8.20 6.19
N ALA A 4 -2.54 7.13 5.41
CA ALA A 4 -3.09 7.17 4.06
C ALA A 4 -4.61 7.00 4.15
N TYR A 5 -5.36 7.91 3.55
CA TYR A 5 -6.82 7.88 3.52
C TYR A 5 -7.26 7.39 2.14
N PHE A 6 -7.87 6.21 2.11
CA PHE A 6 -8.42 5.60 0.90
C PHE A 6 -9.94 5.66 0.91
N ASP A 7 -10.55 6.00 -0.22
CA ASP A 7 -12.01 6.14 -0.38
C ASP A 7 -12.51 5.28 -1.53
N HIS A 8 -12.58 3.97 -1.27
CA HIS A 8 -12.92 2.94 -2.25
C HIS A 8 -11.92 2.94 -3.42
N ASP A 9 -10.64 3.00 -3.07
CA ASP A 9 -9.56 3.13 -4.03
C ASP A 9 -9.10 1.72 -4.46
N PRO A 10 -9.07 1.41 -5.76
CA PRO A 10 -8.46 0.18 -6.24
C PRO A 10 -6.95 0.25 -6.05
N ILE A 11 -6.42 -0.59 -5.17
CA ILE A 11 -5.00 -0.71 -4.90
C ILE A 11 -4.45 -1.94 -5.61
N THR A 12 -3.46 -1.75 -6.47
CA THR A 12 -2.69 -2.82 -7.10
C THR A 12 -1.35 -2.99 -6.41
N LEU A 13 -0.98 -4.22 -6.06
CA LEU A 13 0.36 -4.53 -5.58
C LEU A 13 1.25 -4.87 -6.79
N GLN A 14 2.20 -3.99 -7.10
CA GLN A 14 3.13 -4.23 -8.21
C GLN A 14 4.10 -5.36 -7.85
N GLU A 15 4.48 -6.20 -8.82
CA GLU A 15 5.51 -7.24 -8.62
C GLU A 15 6.76 -6.72 -7.90
N GLY A 16 7.36 -7.58 -7.07
CA GLY A 16 8.59 -7.29 -6.34
C GLY A 16 9.08 -8.49 -5.53
N SER A 17 9.92 -8.25 -4.52
CA SER A 17 10.46 -9.30 -3.64
C SER A 17 9.49 -9.70 -2.52
N HIS A 18 8.23 -9.90 -2.86
CA HIS A 18 7.14 -10.21 -1.93
C HIS A 18 6.12 -11.15 -2.57
N ILE A 19 5.33 -11.83 -1.74
CA ILE A 19 4.27 -12.75 -2.16
C ILE A 19 2.87 -12.22 -1.83
N GLY A 20 2.78 -10.99 -1.30
CA GLY A 20 1.53 -10.30 -1.02
C GLY A 20 1.70 -9.15 -0.04
N ALA A 21 0.66 -8.35 0.13
CA ALA A 21 0.60 -7.25 1.09
C ALA A 21 -0.75 -7.20 1.80
N VAL A 22 -0.77 -6.82 3.06
CA VAL A 22 -1.99 -6.46 3.79
C VAL A 22 -2.08 -4.94 3.87
N VAL A 23 -3.14 -4.37 3.31
CA VAL A 23 -3.42 -2.93 3.27
C VAL A 23 -4.82 -2.71 3.84
N GLY A 24 -4.90 -2.07 5.01
CA GLY A 24 -6.15 -2.03 5.77
C GLY A 24 -6.62 -3.43 6.18
N ASP A 25 -7.81 -3.82 5.75
CA ASP A 25 -8.40 -5.15 5.96
C ASP A 25 -8.25 -6.08 4.74
N LYS A 26 -7.59 -5.63 3.67
CA LYS A 26 -7.42 -6.38 2.42
C LYS A 26 -6.07 -7.06 2.33
N THR A 27 -6.06 -8.28 1.80
CA THR A 27 -4.84 -8.95 1.35
C THR A 27 -4.77 -8.85 -0.16
N ILE A 28 -3.68 -8.29 -0.68
CA ILE A 28 -3.45 -8.09 -2.12
C ILE A 28 -2.33 -9.04 -2.53
N GLU A 29 -2.60 -9.88 -3.52
CA GLU A 29 -1.59 -10.73 -4.16
C GLU A 29 -0.76 -9.90 -5.17
N PRO A 30 0.46 -10.31 -5.54
CA PRO A 30 1.24 -9.64 -6.58
C PRO A 30 0.45 -9.58 -7.90
N ASP A 31 0.47 -8.42 -8.55
CA ASP A 31 -0.38 -8.04 -9.71
C ASP A 31 -1.91 -8.14 -9.48
N GLY A 32 -2.31 -8.47 -8.25
CA GLY A 32 -3.69 -8.44 -7.79
C GLY A 32 -4.15 -7.01 -7.51
N MET A 33 -5.47 -6.87 -7.39
CA MET A 33 -6.11 -5.60 -7.09
C MET A 33 -7.22 -5.82 -6.08
N GLU A 34 -7.26 -4.98 -5.06
CA GLU A 34 -8.33 -4.97 -4.06
C GLU A 34 -8.85 -3.55 -3.84
N MET A 35 -10.13 -3.45 -3.47
CA MET A 35 -10.75 -2.17 -3.12
C MET A 35 -10.52 -1.89 -1.64
N VAL A 36 -9.83 -0.79 -1.34
CA VAL A 36 -9.51 -0.40 0.04
C VAL A 36 -10.27 0.87 0.42
N THR A 37 -10.86 0.85 1.61
CA THR A 37 -11.56 1.99 2.20
C THR A 37 -11.09 2.19 3.64
N GLY A 38 -10.81 3.44 4.00
CA GLY A 38 -10.50 3.83 5.37
C GLY A 38 -9.09 4.37 5.56
N GLU A 39 -8.69 4.43 6.81
CA GLU A 39 -7.42 4.99 7.25
C GLU A 39 -6.39 3.86 7.41
N VAL A 40 -5.26 3.99 6.72
CA VAL A 40 -4.16 3.03 6.75
C VAL A 40 -2.91 3.71 7.30
N ASP A 41 -2.52 3.37 8.51
CA ASP A 41 -1.31 3.83 9.17
C ASP A 41 -0.12 2.86 9.01
N ARG A 42 -0.40 1.62 8.59
CA ARG A 42 0.61 0.59 8.33
C ARG A 42 0.20 -0.38 7.23
N VAL A 43 1.19 -1.01 6.61
CA VAL A 43 1.03 -2.15 5.70
C VAL A 43 1.89 -3.31 6.17
N ILE A 44 1.43 -4.54 5.91
CA ILE A 44 2.20 -5.76 6.22
C ILE A 44 2.58 -6.44 4.92
N ILE A 45 3.86 -6.40 4.57
CA ILE A 45 4.39 -7.08 3.40
C ILE A 45 4.72 -8.52 3.76
N ARG A 46 4.21 -9.48 2.99
CA ARG A 46 4.56 -10.91 3.11
C ARG A 46 5.74 -11.19 2.19
N LYS A 47 6.93 -11.42 2.75
CA LYS A 47 8.14 -11.75 1.98
C LYS A 47 8.20 -13.24 1.61
N SER A 48 7.64 -14.10 2.47
CA SER A 48 7.47 -15.54 2.26
C SER A 48 6.29 -16.06 3.10
N SER A 49 6.06 -17.38 3.13
CA SER A 49 5.05 -18.01 3.99
C SER A 49 5.21 -17.70 5.48
N ASP A 50 6.46 -17.47 5.91
CA ASP A 50 6.84 -17.38 7.32
C ASP A 50 7.55 -16.06 7.67
N SER A 51 7.62 -15.11 6.71
CA SER A 51 8.30 -13.83 6.89
C SER A 51 7.42 -12.67 6.48
N THR A 52 7.20 -11.76 7.43
CA THR A 52 6.46 -10.52 7.23
C THR A 52 7.28 -9.31 7.63
N LEU A 53 7.01 -8.18 6.98
CA LEU A 53 7.58 -6.89 7.28
C LEU A 53 6.45 -5.88 7.51
N GLU A 54 6.40 -5.27 8.69
CA GLU A 54 5.46 -4.19 9.02
C GLU A 54 6.08 -2.85 8.67
N LEU A 55 5.41 -2.06 7.84
CA LEU A 55 5.85 -0.74 7.39
C LEU A 55 4.82 0.31 7.80
N LYS A 56 5.29 1.44 8.33
CA LYS A 56 4.45 2.53 8.82
C LYS A 56 4.37 3.65 7.80
N CYS A 57 3.19 4.25 7.71
CA CYS A 57 2.94 5.42 6.90
C CYS A 57 3.79 6.60 7.39
N THR A 58 4.43 7.30 6.46
CA THR A 58 5.39 8.38 6.77
C THR A 58 4.76 9.76 6.90
N GLN A 59 3.64 10.00 6.21
CA GLN A 59 2.96 11.29 6.18
C GLN A 59 1.47 11.12 5.91
N ASP A 60 0.66 12.09 6.34
CA ASP A 60 -0.76 12.09 6.01
C ASP A 60 -0.96 12.35 4.51
N VAL A 61 -1.68 11.47 3.83
CA VAL A 61 -2.07 11.66 2.44
C VAL A 61 -3.52 11.28 2.21
N ARG A 62 -4.26 12.11 1.49
CA ARG A 62 -5.61 11.80 1.05
C ARG A 62 -5.63 11.67 -0.46
N PHE A 63 -5.90 10.46 -0.93
CA PHE A 63 -6.14 10.18 -2.34
C PHE A 63 -7.50 10.73 -2.78
N MET A 64 -7.70 10.85 -4.09
CA MET A 64 -9.02 11.18 -4.62
C MET A 64 -9.96 9.98 -4.47
N PRO A 65 -11.28 10.17 -4.29
CA PRO A 65 -12.21 9.06 -4.26
C PRO A 65 -12.17 8.20 -5.53
N GLY A 66 -12.10 6.88 -5.35
CA GLY A 66 -12.00 5.90 -6.44
C GLY A 66 -10.71 6.02 -7.26
N GLU A 67 -9.65 6.60 -6.68
CA GLU A 67 -8.37 6.73 -7.35
C GLU A 67 -7.67 5.39 -7.46
N GLN A 68 -7.19 5.06 -8.66
CA GLN A 68 -6.31 3.90 -8.83
C GLN A 68 -4.97 4.19 -8.16
N VAL A 69 -4.57 3.32 -7.24
CA VAL A 69 -3.32 3.42 -6.48
C VAL A 69 -2.45 2.21 -6.79
N ILE A 70 -1.16 2.45 -7.04
CA ILE A 70 -0.16 1.38 -7.16
C ILE A 70 0.67 1.36 -5.88
N LEU A 71 0.73 0.21 -5.22
CA LEU A 71 1.68 -0.06 -4.14
C LEU A 71 2.96 -0.65 -4.75
N GLN A 72 4.00 0.16 -4.85
CA GLN A 72 5.27 -0.14 -5.50
C GLN A 72 6.38 -0.31 -4.47
N GLN A 73 7.21 -1.35 -4.62
CA GLN A 73 8.44 -1.49 -3.84
C GLN A 73 9.48 -0.47 -4.30
N LEU A 74 10.03 0.33 -3.38
CA LEU A 74 11.15 1.24 -3.65
C LEU A 74 12.48 0.58 -3.30
N ASP A 75 12.55 -0.08 -2.14
CA ASP A 75 13.71 -0.85 -1.68
C ASP A 75 13.24 -2.06 -0.79
N PRO A 76 14.14 -2.91 -0.26
CA PRO A 76 13.75 -4.09 0.54
C PRO A 76 12.96 -3.82 1.83
N VAL A 77 12.93 -2.55 2.29
CA VAL A 77 12.29 -2.10 3.53
C VAL A 77 11.39 -0.88 3.35
N SER A 78 11.07 -0.49 2.11
CA SER A 78 10.17 0.64 1.83
C SER A 78 9.29 0.43 0.59
N TYR A 79 8.06 0.94 0.68
CA TYR A 79 7.03 0.86 -0.37
C TYR A 79 6.35 2.22 -0.54
N ALA A 80 5.97 2.57 -1.76
CA ALA A 80 5.18 3.77 -2.05
C ALA A 80 3.78 3.40 -2.54
N ALA A 81 2.76 4.05 -1.99
CA ALA A 81 1.43 4.08 -2.59
C ALA A 81 1.32 5.32 -3.50
N ILE A 82 1.09 5.13 -4.79
CA ILE A 82 1.12 6.18 -5.82
C ILE A 82 -0.25 6.25 -6.50
N GLY A 83 -0.91 7.39 -6.40
CA GLY A 83 -2.18 7.68 -7.04
C GLY A 83 -2.00 8.02 -8.51
N MET A 84 -2.58 7.21 -9.40
CA MET A 84 -2.32 7.29 -10.85
C MET A 84 -2.94 8.51 -11.52
N LYS A 85 -3.95 9.12 -10.89
CA LYS A 85 -4.65 10.28 -11.44
C LYS A 85 -4.12 11.59 -10.88
N SER A 86 -3.91 11.64 -9.57
CA SER A 86 -3.46 12.84 -8.86
C SER A 86 -1.95 12.99 -8.82
N GLY A 87 -1.20 11.89 -9.02
CA GLY A 87 0.25 11.86 -8.83
C GLY A 87 0.68 11.97 -7.37
N LYS A 88 -0.26 11.90 -6.42
CA LYS A 88 0.05 11.90 -4.99
C LYS A 88 0.74 10.60 -4.61
N GLU A 89 1.67 10.69 -3.68
CA GLU A 89 2.38 9.54 -3.16
C GLU A 89 2.55 9.60 -1.65
N VAL A 90 2.67 8.42 -1.04
CA VAL A 90 3.09 8.26 0.34
C VAL A 90 3.97 7.03 0.47
N GLU A 91 5.05 7.18 1.24
CA GLU A 91 5.95 6.08 1.57
C GLU A 91 5.49 5.38 2.85
N PHE A 92 5.68 4.06 2.88
CA PHE A 92 5.62 3.19 4.04
C PHE A 92 7.01 2.60 4.29
N LYS A 93 7.54 2.75 5.52
CA LYS A 93 8.88 2.24 5.92
C LYS A 93 8.91 1.76 7.38
N GLU A 94 9.94 0.99 7.77
CA GLU A 94 10.12 0.46 9.15
C GLU A 94 10.00 1.53 10.26
#